data_AF-U2H8R5-F1
#
_entry.id   AF-U2H8R5-F1
#
_cell.length_a   1.000
_cell.length_b   1.000
_cell.length_c   1.000
_cell.angle_alpha   90.00
_cell.angle_beta   90.00
_cell.angle_gamma   90.00
#
_symmetry.space_group_name_H-M   'P 1'
#
loop_
_entity.id
_entity.type
_entity.pdbx_description
1 polymer ?
#
loop_
_entity_poly.entity_id
_entity_poly.type
_entity_poly.pdbx_seq_one_letter_code
_entity_poly.pdbx_strand_id
1 'polypeptide(L)'
;MCSLKFHACLTIVRVGFGNAEHLVELASVMYIAYLLQHKGYGTQPVERFHEAEDAMECVNRRGLETGTWRLDDAAYPRFAELLTLHDRQLADAPAHVIITAEDELMRFIGSTTPSPLPPPPG
;
A
#
# COMPACT_ATOMS: atom_id res chain seq x y z
N MET A 1 -3.94 -9.66 8.24
CA MET A 1 -3.59 -10.46 7.03
C MET A 1 -2.17 -11.04 7.17
N CYS A 2 -1.86 -12.24 6.65
CA CYS A 2 -0.49 -12.77 6.72
C CYS A 2 0.40 -12.15 5.63
N SER A 3 1.56 -11.62 6.04
CA SER A 3 2.67 -11.12 5.19
C SER A 3 2.88 -11.88 3.86
N LEU A 4 2.82 -13.22 3.90
CA LEU A 4 3.03 -14.07 2.74
C LEU A 4 2.05 -13.81 1.58
N LYS A 5 0.80 -13.45 1.87
CA LYS A 5 -0.18 -13.11 0.82
C LYS A 5 0.22 -11.84 0.07
N PHE A 6 0.79 -10.86 0.77
CA PHE A 6 1.19 -9.60 0.16
C PHE A 6 2.47 -9.72 -0.66
N HIS A 7 3.44 -10.51 -0.20
CA HIS A 7 4.63 -10.82 -1.00
C HIS A 7 4.28 -11.60 -2.28
N ALA A 8 3.28 -12.49 -2.21
CA ALA A 8 2.75 -13.18 -3.39
C ALA A 8 2.09 -12.19 -4.37
N CYS A 9 1.24 -11.28 -3.86
CA CYS A 9 0.59 -10.23 -4.63
C CYS A 9 1.60 -9.32 -5.36
N LEU A 10 2.63 -8.85 -4.65
CA LEU A 10 3.70 -8.03 -5.22
C LEU A 10 4.46 -8.75 -6.34
N THR A 11 4.70 -10.06 -6.19
CA THR A 11 5.37 -10.88 -7.20
C THR A 11 4.50 -11.03 -8.46
N ILE A 12 3.19 -11.18 -8.32
CA ILE A 12 2.25 -11.29 -9.44
C ILE A 12 2.16 -9.97 -10.22
N VAL A 13 2.09 -8.84 -9.51
CA VAL A 13 2.08 -7.51 -10.13
C VAL A 13 3.41 -7.20 -10.82
N ARG A 14 4.56 -7.71 -10.35
CA ARG A 14 5.86 -7.54 -11.03
C ARG A 14 5.88 -8.14 -12.43
N VAL A 15 5.27 -9.32 -12.60
CA VAL A 15 5.30 -10.07 -13.87
C VAL A 15 4.27 -9.53 -14.87
N GLY A 16 3.32 -8.69 -14.41
CA GLY A 16 2.25 -8.14 -15.25
C GLY A 16 1.06 -9.07 -15.41
N PHE A 17 0.89 -10.03 -14.49
CA PHE A 17 -0.35 -10.82 -14.38
C PHE A 17 -1.28 -10.27 -13.28
N GLY A 18 -0.97 -9.09 -12.73
CA GLY A 18 -1.80 -8.41 -11.75
C GLY A 18 -3.12 -7.98 -12.37
N ASN A 19 -4.25 -8.33 -11.75
CA ASN A 19 -5.53 -7.69 -11.99
C ASN A 19 -5.64 -6.44 -11.08
N ALA A 20 -6.70 -5.66 -11.24
CA ALA A 20 -6.94 -4.50 -10.39
C ALA A 20 -7.05 -4.85 -8.90
N GLU A 21 -7.51 -6.06 -8.54
CA GLU A 21 -7.63 -6.50 -7.15
C GLU A 21 -6.27 -6.58 -6.45
N HIS A 22 -5.24 -7.11 -7.13
CA HIS A 22 -3.88 -7.15 -6.59
C HIS A 22 -3.31 -5.74 -6.35
N LEU A 23 -3.64 -4.77 -7.21
CA LEU A 23 -3.24 -3.38 -6.98
C LEU A 23 -3.97 -2.78 -5.77
N VAL A 24 -5.26 -3.08 -5.59
CA VAL A 24 -6.05 -2.64 -4.44
C VAL A 24 -5.52 -3.23 -3.13
N GLU A 25 -5.10 -4.50 -3.13
CA GLU A 25 -4.46 -5.13 -1.97
C GLU A 25 -3.14 -4.43 -1.60
N LEU A 26 -2.29 -4.12 -2.58
CA LEU A 26 -1.04 -3.38 -2.35
C LEU A 26 -1.30 -1.97 -1.80
N ALA A 27 -2.30 -1.26 -2.35
CA ALA A 27 -2.71 0.04 -1.85
C ALA A 27 -3.21 -0.03 -0.40
N SER A 28 -3.98 -1.07 -0.07
CA SER A 28 -4.47 -1.30 1.28
C SER A 28 -3.32 -1.48 2.28
N VAL A 29 -2.29 -2.24 1.90
CA VAL A 29 -1.08 -2.39 2.74
C VAL A 29 -0.36 -1.07 2.94
N MET A 30 -0.20 -0.28 1.88
CA MET A 30 0.42 1.06 1.96
C MET A 30 -0.29 1.94 2.99
N TYR A 31 -1.63 2.03 2.90
CA TYR A 31 -2.39 2.86 3.82
C TYR A 31 -2.39 2.33 5.25
N ILE A 32 -2.51 1.02 5.45
CA ILE A 32 -2.40 0.44 6.80
C ILE A 32 -1.02 0.73 7.38
N ALA A 33 0.04 0.61 6.58
CA ALA A 33 1.40 0.90 7.05
C ALA A 33 1.57 2.37 7.45
N TYR A 34 0.96 3.30 6.70
CA TYR A 34 0.91 4.71 7.07
C TYR A 34 0.13 4.94 8.38
N LEU A 35 -1.07 4.35 8.52
CA LEU A 35 -1.90 4.48 9.72
C LEU A 35 -1.21 3.90 10.97
N LEU A 36 -0.54 2.76 10.83
CA LEU A 36 0.26 2.16 11.90
C LEU A 36 1.44 3.06 12.29
N GLN A 37 2.08 3.69 11.31
CA GLN A 37 3.13 4.65 11.57
C GLN A 37 2.62 5.89 12.30
N HIS A 38 1.43 6.41 11.95
CA HIS A 38 0.80 7.50 12.69
C HIS A 38 0.51 7.14 14.16
N LYS A 39 0.29 5.84 14.43
CA LYS A 39 0.13 5.29 15.78
C LYS A 39 1.45 4.93 16.48
N GLY A 40 2.59 5.28 15.88
CA GLY A 40 3.94 5.12 16.46
C GLY A 40 4.71 3.87 16.03
N TYR A 41 4.18 3.07 15.10
CA TYR A 41 4.81 1.84 14.64
C TYR A 41 5.45 2.07 13.27
N GLY A 42 6.74 2.40 13.23
CA GLY A 42 7.50 2.65 12.00
C GLY A 42 7.93 4.12 11.84
N THR A 43 8.89 4.36 10.94
CA THR A 43 9.56 5.66 10.78
C THR A 43 9.92 5.97 9.32
N GLN A 44 9.04 5.65 8.36
CA GLN A 44 9.25 6.00 6.96
C GLN A 44 8.88 7.46 6.67
N PRO A 45 9.63 8.20 5.85
CA PRO A 45 9.21 9.53 5.41
C PRO A 45 7.84 9.49 4.72
N VAL A 46 6.99 10.50 4.95
CA VAL A 46 5.64 10.56 4.33
C VAL A 46 5.73 10.64 2.80
N GLU A 47 6.81 11.24 2.30
CA GLU A 47 7.15 11.36 0.88
C GLU A 47 7.25 9.98 0.21
N ARG A 48 7.70 8.95 0.94
CA ARG A 48 7.76 7.58 0.40
C ARG A 48 6.38 6.97 0.19
N PHE A 49 5.39 7.36 0.99
CA PHE A 49 4.01 6.93 0.78
C PHE A 49 3.39 7.67 -0.41
N HIS A 50 3.71 8.95 -0.61
CA HIS A 50 3.30 9.69 -1.81
C HIS A 50 3.92 9.09 -3.09
N GLU A 51 5.22 8.80 -3.08
CA GLU A 51 5.87 8.15 -4.23
C GLU A 51 5.22 6.80 -4.58
N ALA A 52 4.81 6.03 -3.56
CA ALA A 52 4.13 4.76 -3.76
C ALA A 52 2.69 4.96 -4.30
N GLU A 53 1.97 5.95 -3.79
CA GLU A 53 0.64 6.33 -4.28
C GLU A 53 0.67 6.74 -5.75
N ASP A 54 1.58 7.65 -6.12
CA ASP A 54 1.78 8.10 -7.50
C ASP A 54 2.13 6.93 -8.44
N ALA A 55 2.98 6.01 -7.96
CA ALA A 55 3.33 4.81 -8.71
C ALA A 55 2.11 3.90 -8.92
N MET A 56 1.26 3.70 -7.91
CA MET A 56 0.02 2.92 -8.06
C MET A 56 -0.97 3.57 -9.01
N GLU A 57 -1.13 4.89 -8.96
CA GLU A 57 -1.99 5.61 -9.90
C GLU A 57 -1.49 5.43 -11.34
N CYS A 58 -0.17 5.53 -11.55
CA CYS A 58 0.45 5.28 -12.85
C CYS A 58 0.27 3.84 -13.32
N VAL A 59 0.36 2.85 -12.43
CA VAL A 59 0.07 1.44 -12.76
C VAL A 59 -1.41 1.25 -13.08
N ASN A 60 -2.30 1.88 -12.32
CA ASN A 60 -3.74 1.77 -12.55
C ASN A 60 -4.15 2.34 -13.90
N ARG A 61 -3.69 3.55 -14.24
CA ARG A 61 -3.95 4.19 -15.53
C ARG A 61 -3.46 3.32 -16.69
N ARG A 62 -2.22 2.83 -16.62
CA ARG A 62 -1.66 1.91 -17.62
C ARG A 62 -2.44 0.59 -17.71
N GLY A 63 -2.86 0.05 -16.57
CA GLY A 63 -3.65 -1.17 -16.51
C GLY A 63 -5.03 -1.03 -17.15
N LEU A 64 -5.70 0.11 -16.96
CA LEU A 64 -6.97 0.43 -17.62
C LEU A 64 -6.82 0.54 -19.15
N GLU A 65 -5.69 1.04 -19.65
CA GLU A 65 -5.41 1.17 -21.08
C GLU A 65 -4.99 -0.15 -21.74
N THR A 66 -4.22 -0.98 -21.03
CA THR A 66 -3.53 -2.16 -21.59
C THR A 66 -4.12 -3.50 -21.12
N GLY A 67 -5.03 -3.48 -20.15
CA GLY A 67 -5.55 -4.67 -19.46
C GLY A 67 -4.53 -5.35 -18.55
N THR A 68 -3.37 -4.74 -18.33
CA THR A 68 -2.25 -5.34 -17.59
C THR A 68 -1.76 -4.41 -16.49
N TRP A 69 -1.94 -4.78 -15.22
CA TRP A 69 -1.40 -4.03 -14.08
C TRP A 69 -0.01 -4.56 -13.75
N ARG A 70 1.00 -3.72 -14.01
CA ARG A 70 2.40 -4.05 -13.77
C ARG A 70 3.16 -2.91 -13.12
N LEU A 71 3.87 -3.21 -12.05
CA LEU A 71 4.87 -2.31 -11.47
C LEU A 71 6.11 -2.26 -12.36
N ASP A 72 6.62 -1.05 -12.61
CA ASP A 72 7.91 -0.89 -13.27
C ASP A 72 9.07 -1.19 -12.30
N ASP A 73 10.27 -1.30 -12.87
CA ASP A 73 11.48 -1.68 -12.13
C ASP A 73 11.88 -0.63 -11.05
N ALA A 74 11.35 0.60 -11.15
CA ALA A 74 11.55 1.63 -10.15
C ALA A 74 10.52 1.55 -9.01
N ALA A 75 9.27 1.19 -9.32
CA ALA A 75 8.21 1.07 -8.33
C ALA A 75 8.32 -0.22 -7.51
N TYR A 76 8.70 -1.34 -8.15
CA TYR A 76 8.80 -2.64 -7.49
C TYR A 76 9.64 -2.64 -6.18
N PRO A 77 10.90 -2.16 -6.16
CA PRO A 77 11.71 -2.15 -4.94
C PRO A 77 11.10 -1.27 -3.84
N ARG A 78 10.42 -0.17 -4.20
CA ARG A 78 9.73 0.70 -3.22
C ARG A 78 8.59 -0.04 -2.53
N PHE A 79 7.78 -0.80 -3.29
CA PHE A 79 6.74 -1.63 -2.71
C PHE A 79 7.31 -2.76 -1.85
N ALA A 80 8.43 -3.35 -2.24
CA ALA A 80 9.09 -4.39 -1.43
C ALA A 80 9.58 -3.83 -0.08
N GLU A 81 10.13 -2.61 -0.05
CA GLU A 81 10.48 -1.91 1.19
C GLU A 81 9.26 -1.63 2.06
N LEU A 82 8.15 -1.22 1.43
CA LEU A 82 6.90 -0.96 2.15
C LEU A 82 6.29 -2.23 2.75
N LEU A 83 6.31 -3.36 2.01
CA LEU A 83 5.90 -4.66 2.57
C LEU A 83 6.79 -5.07 3.75
N THR A 84 8.10 -4.84 3.63
CA THR A 84 9.04 -5.14 4.71
C THR A 84 8.77 -4.27 5.95
N LEU A 85 8.41 -2.99 5.77
CA LEU A 85 7.97 -2.14 6.87
C LEU A 85 6.70 -2.71 7.50
N HIS A 86 5.70 -3.04 6.68
CA HIS A 86 4.43 -3.55 7.15
C HIS A 86 4.59 -4.85 7.95
N ASP A 87 5.46 -5.75 7.51
CA ASP A 87 5.77 -6.99 8.23
C ASP A 87 6.33 -6.73 9.63
N ARG A 88 7.23 -5.75 9.76
CA ARG A 88 7.77 -5.33 11.07
C ARG A 88 6.67 -4.73 11.94
N GLN A 89 5.82 -3.87 11.37
CA GLN A 89 4.70 -3.29 12.09
C GLN A 89 3.73 -4.37 12.58
N LEU A 90 3.44 -5.41 11.80
CA LEU A 90 2.60 -6.52 12.22
C LEU A 90 3.24 -7.38 13.33
N ALA A 91 4.57 -7.47 13.35
CA ALA A 91 5.29 -8.17 14.40
C ALA A 91 5.33 -7.39 15.73
N ASP A 92 5.42 -6.06 15.66
CA ASP A 92 5.62 -5.18 16.81
C ASP A 92 4.31 -4.59 17.36
N ALA A 93 3.30 -4.36 16.50
CA ALA A 93 2.05 -3.71 16.89
C ALA A 93 1.07 -4.68 17.58
N PRO A 94 0.42 -4.25 18.68
CA PRO A 94 -0.67 -5.03 19.26
C PRO A 94 -1.83 -5.22 18.28
N ALA A 95 -2.48 -6.38 18.35
CA ALA A 95 -3.59 -6.74 17.46
C ALA A 95 -4.72 -5.69 17.41
N HIS A 96 -5.05 -5.05 18.54
CA HIS A 96 -6.09 -4.02 18.57
C HIS A 96 -5.72 -2.75 17.76
N VAL A 97 -4.42 -2.42 17.68
CA VAL A 97 -3.92 -1.30 16.88
C VAL A 97 -4.05 -1.61 15.40
N ILE A 98 -3.71 -2.85 15.01
CA ILE A 98 -3.84 -3.34 13.63
C ILE A 98 -5.31 -3.33 13.20
N ILE A 99 -6.21 -3.88 14.02
CA ILE A 99 -7.65 -3.89 13.75
C ILE A 99 -8.18 -2.45 13.60
N THR A 100 -7.75 -1.53 14.47
CA THR A 100 -8.16 -0.12 14.39
C THR A 100 -7.71 0.52 13.08
N ALA A 101 -6.49 0.24 12.62
CA ALA A 101 -5.99 0.74 11.33
C ALA A 101 -6.74 0.14 10.13
N GLU A 102 -7.07 -1.17 10.19
CA GLU A 102 -7.90 -1.83 9.17
C GLU A 102 -9.32 -1.24 9.12
N ASP A 103 -9.94 -0.97 10.27
CA ASP A 103 -11.26 -0.32 10.38
C ASP A 103 -11.24 1.12 9.85
N GLU A 104 -10.16 1.87 10.13
CA GLU A 104 -9.94 3.20 9.57
C GLU A 104 -9.84 3.17 8.04
N LEU A 105 -9.11 2.20 7.48
CA LEU A 105 -9.05 2.00 6.04
C LEU A 105 -10.40 1.61 5.44
N MET A 106 -11.16 0.68 6.05
CA MET A 106 -12.47 0.27 5.53
C MET A 106 -13.46 1.44 5.53
N ARG A 107 -13.44 2.27 6.57
CA ARG A 107 -14.27 3.48 6.63
C ARG A 107 -13.87 4.47 5.54
N PHE A 108 -12.58 4.58 5.25
CA PHE A 108 -12.06 5.40 4.17
C PHE A 108 -12.56 4.91 2.79
N ILE A 109 -12.38 3.62 2.47
CA ILE A 109 -12.83 3.03 1.21
C ILE A 109 -14.35 3.16 1.02
N GLY A 110 -15.13 3.06 2.09
CA GLY A 110 -16.58 3.27 2.07
C GLY A 110 -17.04 4.73 2.02
N SER A 111 -16.11 5.68 2.10
CA SER A 111 -16.38 7.12 2.11
C SER A 111 -15.92 7.81 0.83
N THR A 112 -16.47 8.97 0.51
CA THR A 112 -16.05 9.80 -0.64
C THR A 112 -14.82 10.67 -0.34
N THR A 113 -14.08 10.35 0.71
CA THR A 113 -12.97 11.17 1.23
C THR A 113 -11.72 10.97 0.33
N PRO A 114 -10.94 12.03 0.04
CA PRO A 114 -9.66 11.89 -0.67
C PRO A 114 -8.61 11.19 0.21
N SER A 115 -7.54 10.68 -0.44
CA SER A 115 -6.48 9.83 0.14
C SER A 115 -6.18 10.06 1.64
N PRO A 116 -5.94 8.99 2.43
CA PRO A 116 -5.51 9.08 3.84
C PRO A 116 -4.18 9.81 4.05
N LEU A 117 -3.38 10.00 2.99
CA LEU A 117 -2.12 10.72 3.07
C LEU A 117 -2.38 12.24 3.17
N PRO A 118 -1.59 12.97 3.99
CA PRO A 118 -1.69 14.42 4.04
C PRO A 118 -1.29 15.01 2.67
N PRO A 119 -1.79 16.19 2.27
CA PRO A 119 -1.34 16.79 1.02
C PRO A 119 0.18 17.02 1.05
N PRO A 120 0.91 16.76 -0.06
CA PRO A 120 2.35 16.98 -0.11
C PRO A 120 2.67 18.47 0.19
N PRO A 121 3.80 18.77 0.85
CA PRO A 121 4.22 20.15 1.06
C PRO A 121 4.50 20.80 -0.30
N GLY A 122 3.82 21.92 -0.56
CA GLY A 122 3.97 22.70 -1.80
C GLY A 122 5.22 23.57 -1.85
#